data_AF-A0A1F9N6R6-F1
#
_entry.id   AF-A0A1F9N6R6-F1
#
_cell.length_a   1.000
_cell.length_b   1.000
_cell.length_c   1.000
_cell.angle_alpha   90.00
_cell.angle_beta   90.00
_cell.angle_gamma   90.00
#
_symmetry.space_group_name_H-M   'P 1'
#
loop_
_entity.id
_entity.type
_entity.pdbx_description
1 polymer ?
#
loop_
_entity_poly.entity_id
_entity_poly.type
_entity_poly.pdbx_seq_one_letter_code
_entity_poly.pdbx_strand_id
1 'polypeptide(L)'
;PCDWGVVEVSSFQLESIGRFRPRVAALLNLTEDHRDRYAAKEAYFEAKLGVFRNQDSSDIAVVNADDPEITARIGSIRARRLPFSVSRTLTEGAFLSGGEMVLRRPSGEERYPRGVLKIPGLQNVENALAAIAVARSMGVPPTAVLAELSRFPGLPHRVEFVRSVAGVSYYNDSKGTNVGAVLAALDGFPEPVVLIAGGKDKGVDFRPLRAALGRKARAVVLLGEARDRMAR
;
A
#
# COMPACT_ATOMS: atom_id res chain seq x y z
N PRO A 1 6.18 25.63 -15.23
CA PRO A 1 5.25 24.54 -15.66
C PRO A 1 5.77 23.20 -15.15
N CYS A 2 4.91 22.31 -14.64
CA CYS A 2 5.26 20.93 -14.34
C CYS A 2 4.69 20.01 -15.42
N ASP A 3 5.49 19.04 -15.90
CA ASP A 3 5.04 18.05 -16.89
C ASP A 3 4.12 16.99 -16.26
N TRP A 4 4.34 16.71 -14.97
CA TRP A 4 3.56 15.77 -14.17
C TRP A 4 3.35 16.26 -12.74
N GLY A 5 2.19 15.94 -12.16
CA GLY A 5 1.90 16.09 -10.73
C GLY A 5 1.65 14.72 -10.11
N VAL A 6 2.32 14.42 -8.99
CA VAL A 6 2.11 13.21 -8.20
C VAL A 6 1.41 13.61 -6.91
N VAL A 7 0.22 13.06 -6.67
CA VAL A 7 -0.61 13.38 -5.51
C VAL A 7 -1.08 12.12 -4.81
N GLU A 8 -0.98 12.10 -3.49
CA GLU A 8 -1.72 11.14 -2.66
C GLU A 8 -3.14 11.67 -2.46
N VAL A 9 -4.15 10.84 -2.73
CA VAL A 9 -5.55 11.24 -2.64
C VAL A 9 -6.30 10.31 -1.69
N SER A 10 -6.84 10.89 -0.63
CA SER A 10 -7.67 10.20 0.36
C SER A 10 -9.08 9.91 -0.19
N SER A 11 -9.79 8.96 0.42
CA SER A 11 -11.21 8.70 0.09
C SER A 11 -12.08 9.94 0.28
N PHE A 12 -11.78 10.74 1.31
CA PHE A 12 -12.49 11.98 1.62
C PHE A 12 -12.38 13.02 0.50
N GLN A 13 -11.21 13.14 -0.13
CA GLN A 13 -11.04 14.03 -1.28
C GLN A 13 -11.80 13.49 -2.50
N LEU A 14 -11.77 12.17 -2.72
CA LEU A 14 -12.46 11.49 -3.83
C LEU A 14 -13.99 11.53 -3.76
N GLU A 15 -14.58 11.76 -2.58
CA GLU A 15 -16.01 12.04 -2.44
C GLU A 15 -16.40 13.34 -3.15
N SER A 16 -15.54 14.36 -3.07
CA SER A 16 -15.84 15.72 -3.54
C SER A 16 -15.40 16.03 -4.97
N ILE A 17 -14.83 15.06 -5.69
CA ILE A 17 -14.30 15.33 -7.02
C ILE A 17 -15.42 15.58 -8.05
N GLY A 18 -15.30 16.70 -8.77
CA GLY A 18 -16.07 16.97 -9.98
C GLY A 18 -15.32 16.51 -11.23
N ARG A 19 -14.21 17.18 -11.56
CA ARG A 19 -13.43 16.98 -12.80
C ARG A 19 -12.07 16.31 -12.59
N PHE A 20 -11.76 15.83 -11.39
CA PHE A 20 -10.49 15.18 -11.12
C PHE A 20 -10.34 13.93 -12.00
N ARG A 21 -9.37 13.95 -12.92
CA ARG A 21 -9.13 12.91 -13.92
C ARG A 21 -7.62 12.66 -14.06
N PRO A 22 -7.02 11.83 -13.20
CA PRO A 22 -5.61 11.49 -13.31
C PRO A 22 -5.37 10.65 -14.57
N ARG A 23 -4.33 10.99 -15.35
CA ARG A 23 -3.92 10.21 -16.53
C ARG A 23 -3.47 8.79 -16.17
N VAL A 24 -2.86 8.65 -14.99
CA VAL A 24 -2.49 7.38 -14.37
C VAL A 24 -2.93 7.44 -12.92
N ALA A 25 -3.72 6.45 -12.47
CA ALA A 25 -4.13 6.31 -11.08
C ALA A 25 -3.76 4.93 -10.57
N ALA A 26 -3.37 4.85 -9.29
CA ALA A 26 -3.08 3.59 -8.62
C ALA A 26 -3.99 3.38 -7.42
N LEU A 27 -4.58 2.19 -7.30
CA LEU A 27 -5.28 1.73 -6.11
C LEU A 27 -4.53 0.52 -5.53
N LEU A 28 -3.88 0.74 -4.38
CA LEU A 28 -2.90 -0.21 -3.83
C LEU A 28 -3.54 -1.38 -3.07
N ASN A 29 -4.58 -1.10 -2.28
CA ASN A 29 -5.37 -2.08 -1.55
C ASN A 29 -6.68 -1.45 -1.04
N LEU A 30 -7.62 -2.31 -0.63
CA LEU A 30 -8.87 -1.99 0.02
C LEU A 30 -9.02 -2.84 1.29
N THR A 31 -8.51 -2.31 2.40
CA THR A 31 -8.73 -2.86 3.74
C THR A 31 -9.67 -1.95 4.53
N GLU A 32 -10.50 -2.52 5.41
CA GLU A 32 -11.42 -1.75 6.24
C GLU A 32 -10.68 -0.68 7.09
N ASP A 33 -11.15 0.57 6.99
CA ASP A 33 -10.69 1.74 7.77
C ASP A 33 -11.87 2.73 7.86
N HIS A 34 -11.77 3.74 8.74
CA HIS A 34 -12.72 4.87 8.81
C HIS A 34 -14.21 4.53 9.08
N ARG A 35 -14.51 3.53 9.91
CA ARG A 35 -15.89 3.25 10.37
C ARG A 35 -16.55 4.39 11.13
N ASP A 36 -15.77 5.33 11.67
CA ASP A 36 -16.28 6.55 12.30
C ASP A 36 -16.96 7.51 11.30
N ARG A 37 -16.74 7.33 9.99
CA ARG A 37 -17.32 8.18 8.94
C ARG A 37 -18.18 7.43 7.93
N TYR A 38 -17.87 6.17 7.64
CA TYR A 38 -18.67 5.36 6.72
C TYR A 38 -19.56 4.40 7.49
N ALA A 39 -20.86 4.45 7.20
CA ALA A 39 -21.84 3.53 7.79
C ALA A 39 -21.57 2.05 7.40
N ALA A 40 -20.90 1.82 6.26
CA ALA A 40 -20.54 0.50 5.77
C ALA A 40 -19.20 0.53 5.02
N LYS A 41 -18.45 -0.58 5.06
CA LYS A 41 -17.14 -0.69 4.37
C LYS A 41 -17.26 -0.46 2.86
N GLU A 42 -18.41 -0.81 2.29
CA GLU A 42 -18.71 -0.65 0.87
C GLU A 42 -18.66 0.82 0.46
N ALA A 43 -19.22 1.73 1.27
CA ALA A 43 -19.19 3.16 0.97
C ALA A 43 -17.75 3.72 0.94
N TYR A 44 -16.87 3.24 1.82
CA TYR A 44 -15.46 3.60 1.82
C TYR A 44 -14.73 3.09 0.57
N PHE A 45 -15.01 1.84 0.17
CA PHE A 45 -14.41 1.25 -1.02
C PHE A 45 -14.86 1.96 -2.30
N GLU A 46 -16.15 2.27 -2.43
CA GLU A 46 -16.69 3.06 -3.54
C GLU A 46 -16.09 4.47 -3.60
N ALA A 47 -15.88 5.12 -2.44
CA ALA A 47 -15.20 6.41 -2.39
C ALA A 47 -13.78 6.33 -2.97
N LYS A 48 -13.01 5.29 -2.63
CA LYS A 48 -11.65 5.07 -3.19
C LYS A 48 -11.66 4.74 -4.68
N LEU A 49 -12.60 3.93 -5.15
CA LEU A 49 -12.78 3.64 -6.57
C LEU A 49 -13.12 4.90 -7.39
N GLY A 50 -13.62 5.94 -6.71
CA GLY A 50 -13.79 7.28 -7.26
C GLY A 50 -12.54 7.83 -7.96
N VAL A 51 -11.32 7.39 -7.62
CA VAL A 51 -10.09 7.81 -8.30
C VAL A 51 -10.11 7.53 -9.82
N PHE A 52 -10.88 6.51 -10.24
CA PHE A 52 -11.03 6.11 -11.64
C PHE A 52 -12.27 6.70 -12.32
N ARG A 53 -13.14 7.40 -11.56
CA ARG A 53 -14.49 7.81 -11.99
C ARG A 53 -14.50 8.55 -13.34
N ASN A 54 -13.60 9.50 -13.50
CA ASN A 54 -13.53 10.36 -14.66
C ASN A 54 -12.54 9.87 -15.73
N GLN A 55 -11.84 8.75 -15.51
CA GLN A 55 -10.93 8.19 -16.51
C GLN A 55 -11.70 7.58 -17.70
N ASP A 56 -11.05 7.55 -18.86
CA ASP A 56 -11.51 6.81 -20.05
C ASP A 56 -10.42 5.85 -20.57
N SER A 57 -10.69 5.18 -21.69
CA SER A 57 -9.81 4.15 -22.27
C SER A 57 -8.40 4.63 -22.65
N SER A 58 -8.18 5.95 -22.72
CA SER A 58 -6.86 6.52 -22.96
C SER A 58 -6.03 6.67 -21.67
N ASP A 59 -6.66 6.57 -20.50
CA ASP A 59 -6.02 6.63 -19.19
C ASP A 59 -5.67 5.24 -18.65
N ILE A 60 -4.87 5.21 -17.58
CA ILE A 60 -4.36 3.96 -17.00
C ILE A 60 -4.79 3.82 -15.54
N ALA A 61 -5.34 2.66 -15.21
CA ALA A 61 -5.68 2.25 -13.84
C ALA A 61 -4.73 1.13 -13.38
N VAL A 62 -3.81 1.46 -12.50
CA VAL A 62 -2.91 0.50 -11.82
C VAL A 62 -3.64 -0.08 -10.62
N VAL A 63 -3.87 -1.39 -10.62
CA VAL A 63 -4.75 -2.04 -9.64
C VAL A 63 -4.09 -3.29 -9.07
N ASN A 64 -4.25 -3.51 -7.76
CA ASN A 64 -3.72 -4.71 -7.12
C ASN A 64 -4.55 -5.93 -7.53
N ALA A 65 -3.94 -6.89 -8.20
CA ALA A 65 -4.58 -8.14 -8.57
C ALA A 65 -4.66 -9.12 -7.38
N ASP A 66 -3.89 -8.93 -6.32
CA ASP A 66 -3.91 -9.82 -5.15
C ASP A 66 -5.00 -9.42 -4.15
N ASP A 67 -5.64 -8.25 -4.34
CA ASP A 67 -6.68 -7.76 -3.46
C ASP A 67 -8.08 -8.20 -3.96
N PRO A 68 -8.81 -9.04 -3.20
CA PRO A 68 -10.13 -9.53 -3.60
C PRO A 68 -11.19 -8.43 -3.67
N GLU A 69 -11.10 -7.40 -2.82
CA GLU A 69 -12.08 -6.30 -2.80
C GLU A 69 -11.88 -5.38 -4.01
N ILE A 70 -10.63 -5.20 -4.47
CA ILE A 70 -10.32 -4.51 -5.73
C ILE A 70 -10.79 -5.36 -6.92
N THR A 71 -10.36 -6.61 -7.02
CA THR A 71 -10.68 -7.46 -8.18
C THR A 71 -12.19 -7.63 -8.41
N ALA A 72 -12.99 -7.66 -7.33
CA ALA A 72 -14.45 -7.71 -7.41
C ALA A 72 -15.11 -6.44 -7.98
N ARG A 73 -14.44 -5.27 -7.95
CA ARG A 73 -15.05 -3.96 -8.26
C ARG A 73 -14.48 -3.24 -9.47
N ILE A 74 -13.33 -3.67 -9.99
CA ILE A 74 -12.65 -3.04 -11.13
C ILE A 74 -13.29 -3.34 -12.50
N GLY A 75 -14.40 -4.08 -12.55
CA GLY A 75 -15.08 -4.46 -13.80
C GLY A 75 -15.72 -3.29 -14.55
N SER A 76 -16.14 -2.24 -13.83
CA SER A 76 -16.81 -1.05 -14.39
C SER A 76 -15.85 0.08 -14.76
N ILE A 77 -14.54 -0.07 -14.52
CA ILE A 77 -13.54 0.94 -14.82
C ILE A 77 -13.35 1.07 -16.33
N ARG A 78 -13.46 2.29 -16.85
CA ARG A 78 -13.28 2.62 -18.28
C ARG A 78 -11.82 2.69 -18.72
N ALA A 79 -10.90 2.95 -17.78
CA ALA A 79 -9.48 3.06 -18.03
C ALA A 79 -8.85 1.73 -18.45
N ARG A 80 -7.72 1.81 -19.17
CA ARG A 80 -6.91 0.63 -19.43
C ARG A 80 -6.31 0.14 -18.12
N ARG A 81 -6.67 -1.08 -17.72
CA ARG A 81 -6.18 -1.70 -16.49
C ARG A 81 -4.75 -2.20 -16.69
N LEU A 82 -3.89 -1.87 -15.73
CA LEU A 82 -2.52 -2.38 -15.65
C LEU A 82 -2.33 -3.02 -14.27
N PRO A 83 -2.65 -4.32 -14.12
CA PRO A 83 -2.64 -4.95 -12.82
C PRO A 83 -1.23 -5.12 -12.27
N PHE A 84 -1.11 -5.25 -10.94
CA PHE A 84 0.12 -5.70 -10.31
C PHE A 84 -0.11 -6.84 -9.30
N SER A 85 0.91 -7.68 -9.08
CA SER A 85 0.80 -8.85 -8.19
C SER A 85 2.16 -9.31 -7.66
N VAL A 86 2.22 -9.64 -6.37
CA VAL A 86 3.35 -10.39 -5.78
C VAL A 86 3.07 -11.89 -5.70
N SER A 87 1.81 -12.31 -5.83
CA SER A 87 1.40 -13.71 -5.65
C SER A 87 1.37 -14.55 -6.93
N ARG A 88 1.29 -13.91 -8.10
CA ARG A 88 1.13 -14.61 -9.39
C ARG A 88 1.78 -13.87 -10.55
N THR A 89 2.19 -14.64 -11.56
CA THR A 89 2.63 -14.10 -12.85
C THR A 89 1.43 -13.60 -13.66
N LEU A 90 1.57 -12.44 -14.30
CA LEU A 90 0.51 -11.82 -15.11
C LEU A 90 0.83 -11.90 -16.60
N THR A 91 -0.18 -12.07 -17.44
CA THR A 91 -0.03 -12.00 -18.90
C THR A 91 0.29 -10.58 -19.38
N GLU A 92 -0.23 -9.58 -18.69
CA GLU A 92 0.11 -8.16 -18.82
C GLU A 92 0.04 -7.53 -17.42
N GLY A 93 1.00 -6.70 -17.04
CA GLY A 93 1.06 -6.08 -15.71
C GLY A 93 2.43 -6.14 -15.05
N ALA A 94 2.50 -5.63 -13.82
CA ALA A 94 3.71 -5.65 -12.99
C ALA A 94 3.65 -6.80 -11.98
N PHE A 95 4.57 -7.75 -11.99
CA PHE A 95 4.52 -8.88 -11.06
C PHE A 95 5.87 -9.33 -10.52
N LEU A 96 5.86 -10.01 -9.38
CA LEU A 96 7.06 -10.66 -8.83
C LEU A 96 7.23 -12.05 -9.46
N SER A 97 8.40 -12.35 -10.00
CA SER A 97 8.75 -13.67 -10.55
C SER A 97 10.24 -13.94 -10.39
N GLY A 98 10.60 -15.09 -9.82
CA GLY A 98 12.01 -15.50 -9.69
C GLY A 98 12.90 -14.53 -8.90
N GLY A 99 12.35 -13.77 -7.96
CA GLY A 99 13.11 -12.73 -7.24
C GLY A 99 13.30 -11.42 -8.01
N GLU A 100 12.66 -11.29 -9.16
CA GLU A 100 12.65 -10.06 -9.97
C GLU A 100 11.25 -9.45 -9.98
N MET A 101 11.20 -8.12 -9.95
CA MET A 101 10.00 -7.34 -10.26
C MET A 101 9.95 -7.16 -11.78
N VAL A 102 8.90 -7.65 -12.40
CA VAL A 102 8.75 -7.71 -13.85
C VAL A 102 7.62 -6.77 -14.26
N LEU A 103 7.81 -5.96 -15.30
CA LEU A 103 6.72 -5.26 -15.99
C LEU A 103 6.56 -5.83 -17.39
N ARG A 104 5.44 -6.51 -17.65
CA ARG A 104 5.10 -7.08 -18.96
C ARG A 104 4.06 -6.22 -19.66
N ARG A 105 4.36 -5.83 -20.88
CA ARG A 105 3.48 -5.07 -21.79
C ARG A 105 3.48 -5.74 -23.18
N PRO A 106 2.52 -5.42 -24.05
CA PRO A 106 2.54 -5.89 -25.44
C PRO A 106 3.83 -5.54 -26.19
N SER A 107 4.50 -4.44 -25.81
CA SER A 107 5.77 -3.98 -26.40
C SER A 107 7.00 -4.75 -25.92
N GLY A 108 6.88 -5.59 -24.88
CA GLY A 108 8.01 -6.30 -24.29
C GLY A 108 7.96 -6.40 -22.77
N GLU A 109 9.01 -6.96 -22.21
CA GLU A 109 9.16 -7.23 -20.78
C GLU A 109 10.38 -6.49 -20.22
N GLU A 110 10.21 -5.87 -19.06
CA GLU A 110 11.25 -5.19 -18.30
C GLU A 110 11.44 -5.91 -16.96
N ARG A 111 12.69 -6.01 -16.47
CA ARG A 111 13.03 -6.70 -15.22
C ARG A 111 13.84 -5.81 -14.30
N TYR A 112 13.47 -5.81 -13.02
CA TYR A 112 14.10 -5.04 -11.96
C TYR A 112 14.42 -5.99 -10.81
N PRO A 113 15.69 -6.14 -10.38
CA PRO A 113 16.01 -7.07 -9.30
C PRO A 113 15.35 -6.62 -8.00
N ARG A 114 14.67 -7.53 -7.27
CA ARG A 114 14.09 -7.19 -5.95
C ARG A 114 15.15 -6.67 -4.97
N GLY A 115 16.37 -7.17 -5.07
CA GLY A 115 17.48 -6.82 -4.19
C GLY A 115 17.93 -5.36 -4.25
N VAL A 116 17.46 -4.57 -5.22
CA VAL A 116 17.73 -3.12 -5.25
C VAL A 116 16.95 -2.35 -4.19
N LEU A 117 15.84 -2.91 -3.69
CA LEU A 117 15.05 -2.26 -2.65
C LEU A 117 15.79 -2.29 -1.31
N LYS A 118 16.02 -1.11 -0.74
CA LYS A 118 16.58 -0.98 0.62
C LYS A 118 15.56 -1.29 1.72
N ILE A 119 14.29 -1.21 1.39
CA ILE A 119 13.17 -1.42 2.32
C ILE A 119 12.71 -2.88 2.27
N PRO A 120 12.76 -3.61 3.40
CA PRO A 120 12.37 -5.02 3.44
C PRO A 120 10.84 -5.18 3.42
N GLY A 121 10.36 -6.39 3.17
CA GLY A 121 8.93 -6.74 3.26
C GLY A 121 8.22 -6.83 1.92
N LEU A 122 7.26 -7.76 1.82
CA LEU A 122 6.52 -8.03 0.58
C LEU A 122 5.61 -6.85 0.18
N GLN A 123 5.05 -6.14 1.16
CA GLN A 123 4.28 -4.91 0.95
C GLN A 123 5.07 -3.81 0.25
N ASN A 124 6.40 -3.76 0.47
CA ASN A 124 7.25 -2.80 -0.23
C ASN A 124 7.55 -3.24 -1.67
N VAL A 125 7.53 -4.55 -1.94
CA VAL A 125 7.55 -5.08 -3.31
C VAL A 125 6.25 -4.75 -4.03
N GLU A 126 5.09 -4.90 -3.39
CA GLU A 126 3.80 -4.47 -3.94
C GLU A 126 3.81 -2.98 -4.32
N ASN A 127 4.26 -2.12 -3.40
CA ASN A 127 4.39 -0.69 -3.64
C ASN A 127 5.36 -0.39 -4.80
N ALA A 128 6.49 -1.11 -4.87
CA ALA A 128 7.46 -0.94 -5.95
C ALA A 128 6.88 -1.38 -7.30
N LEU A 129 6.13 -2.49 -7.38
CA LEU A 129 5.46 -2.93 -8.60
C LEU A 129 4.43 -1.90 -9.08
N ALA A 130 3.63 -1.35 -8.17
CA ALA A 130 2.71 -0.26 -8.49
C ALA A 130 3.46 0.98 -8.98
N ALA A 131 4.56 1.36 -8.32
CA ALA A 131 5.37 2.52 -8.71
C ALA A 131 6.02 2.34 -10.09
N ILE A 132 6.55 1.14 -10.38
CA ILE A 132 7.09 0.77 -11.71
C ILE A 132 5.98 0.92 -12.76
N ALA A 133 4.79 0.36 -12.51
CA ALA A 133 3.66 0.44 -13.43
C ALA A 133 3.24 1.89 -13.70
N VAL A 134 3.21 2.75 -12.67
CA VAL A 134 2.88 4.17 -12.80
C VAL A 134 3.97 4.92 -13.58
N ALA A 135 5.24 4.85 -13.14
CA ALA A 135 6.35 5.58 -13.75
C ALA A 135 6.54 5.21 -15.22
N ARG A 136 6.47 3.92 -15.56
CA ARG A 136 6.57 3.44 -16.95
C ARG A 136 5.35 3.80 -17.80
N SER A 137 4.20 4.05 -17.17
CA SER A 137 3.01 4.61 -17.85
C SER A 137 3.13 6.09 -18.17
N MET A 138 3.99 6.80 -17.42
CA MET A 138 4.32 8.21 -17.65
C MET A 138 5.52 8.41 -18.59
N GLY A 139 6.12 7.31 -19.08
CA GLY A 139 7.26 7.35 -20.00
C GLY A 139 8.63 7.45 -19.32
N VAL A 140 8.72 7.39 -17.99
CA VAL A 140 9.99 7.47 -17.24
C VAL A 140 10.90 6.29 -17.62
N PRO A 141 12.11 6.48 -18.16
CA PRO A 141 12.94 5.38 -18.67
C PRO A 141 13.23 4.28 -17.62
N PRO A 142 13.36 2.99 -18.02
CA PRO A 142 13.64 1.90 -17.09
C PRO A 142 14.88 2.12 -16.22
N THR A 143 15.92 2.73 -16.78
CA THR A 143 17.17 3.06 -16.08
C THR A 143 16.95 4.07 -14.95
N ALA A 144 16.08 5.08 -15.17
CA ALA A 144 15.73 6.06 -14.15
C ALA A 144 14.89 5.43 -13.03
N VAL A 145 13.94 4.56 -13.39
CA VAL A 145 13.14 3.80 -12.40
C VAL A 145 14.05 2.93 -11.54
N LEU A 146 14.97 2.17 -12.14
CA LEU A 146 15.91 1.33 -11.42
C LEU A 146 16.81 2.13 -10.47
N ALA A 147 17.33 3.27 -10.92
CA ALA A 147 18.17 4.15 -10.12
C ALA A 147 17.44 4.67 -8.88
N GLU A 148 16.18 5.10 -9.03
CA GLU A 148 15.40 5.64 -7.91
C GLU A 148 14.93 4.54 -6.94
N LEU A 149 14.55 3.35 -7.43
CA LEU A 149 14.27 2.19 -6.57
C LEU A 149 15.49 1.84 -5.70
N SER A 150 16.69 1.97 -6.24
CA SER A 150 17.95 1.70 -5.54
C SER A 150 18.32 2.79 -4.52
N ARG A 151 17.83 4.01 -4.73
CA ARG A 151 18.13 5.18 -3.88
C ARG A 151 17.13 5.35 -2.75
N PHE A 152 15.87 5.03 -2.98
CA PHE A 152 14.77 5.27 -2.05
C PHE A 152 15.03 4.62 -0.68
N PRO A 153 15.24 5.42 0.39
CA PRO A 153 15.56 4.90 1.71
C PRO A 153 14.32 4.39 2.47
N GLY A 154 13.12 4.56 1.90
CA GLY A 154 11.86 4.46 2.64
C GLY A 154 11.33 5.85 3.02
N LEU A 155 10.19 5.85 3.72
CA LEU A 155 9.62 7.07 4.30
C LEU A 155 9.95 7.11 5.80
N PRO A 156 10.23 8.29 6.37
CA PRO A 156 10.25 8.47 7.82
C PRO A 156 8.95 7.93 8.44
N HIS A 157 9.06 7.41 9.66
CA HIS A 157 7.93 6.96 10.48
C HIS A 157 7.17 5.73 9.95
N ARG A 158 7.79 4.94 9.05
CA ARG A 158 7.35 3.60 8.64
C ARG A 158 8.40 2.57 9.04
N VAL A 159 8.24 1.98 10.23
CA VAL A 159 9.21 1.05 10.83
C VAL A 159 10.64 1.64 10.85
N GLU A 160 10.74 2.94 11.14
CA GLU A 160 11.98 3.69 11.13
C GLU A 160 12.81 3.35 12.37
N PHE A 161 14.03 2.82 12.20
CA PHE A 161 14.94 2.64 13.33
C PHE A 161 15.32 4.01 13.91
N VAL A 162 14.99 4.23 15.18
CA VAL A 162 15.25 5.49 15.88
C VAL A 162 16.61 5.43 16.59
N ARG A 163 16.80 4.40 17.42
CA ARG A 163 18.02 4.20 18.21
C ARG A 163 18.03 2.84 18.91
N SER A 164 19.19 2.42 19.39
CA SER A 164 19.31 1.32 20.34
C SER A 164 19.75 1.87 21.70
N VAL A 165 19.08 1.45 22.78
CA VAL A 165 19.41 1.85 24.15
C VAL A 165 19.43 0.61 25.02
N ALA A 166 20.54 0.37 25.71
CA ALA A 166 20.73 -0.80 26.59
C ALA A 166 20.37 -2.15 25.91
N GLY A 167 20.74 -2.31 24.63
CA GLY A 167 20.47 -3.53 23.86
C GLY A 167 19.05 -3.65 23.30
N VAL A 168 18.19 -2.63 23.48
CA VAL A 168 16.83 -2.59 22.92
C VAL A 168 16.78 -1.64 21.74
N SER A 169 16.36 -2.14 20.58
CA SER A 169 16.16 -1.35 19.37
C SER A 169 14.75 -0.76 19.30
N TYR A 170 14.66 0.56 19.10
CA TYR A 170 13.41 1.31 19.03
C TYR A 170 13.09 1.66 17.58
N TYR A 171 11.86 1.39 17.17
CA TYR A 171 11.37 1.66 15.83
C TYR A 171 10.14 2.58 15.90
N ASN A 172 10.09 3.60 15.05
CA ASN A 172 8.97 4.52 14.90
C ASN A 172 8.12 4.09 13.70
N ASP A 173 6.91 3.62 14.00
CA ASP A 173 5.88 3.29 13.02
C ASP A 173 4.60 4.13 13.24
N SER A 174 4.75 5.41 13.60
CA SER A 174 3.62 6.30 13.89
C SER A 174 2.67 6.54 12.70
N LYS A 175 3.06 6.14 11.48
CA LYS A 175 2.17 6.11 10.30
C LYS A 175 1.33 4.83 10.19
N GLY A 176 1.51 3.86 11.09
CA GLY A 176 0.70 2.65 11.21
C GLY A 176 -0.71 2.89 11.77
N THR A 177 -1.52 3.73 11.10
CA THR A 177 -2.79 4.24 11.64
C THR A 177 -4.01 3.34 11.43
N ASN A 178 -3.81 2.10 10.98
CA ASN A 178 -4.84 1.08 10.79
C ASN A 178 -4.31 -0.33 11.01
N VAL A 179 -5.23 -1.30 11.14
CA VAL A 179 -4.92 -2.71 11.46
C VAL A 179 -4.00 -3.34 10.41
N GLY A 180 -4.24 -3.08 9.12
CA GLY A 180 -3.42 -3.61 8.04
C GLY A 180 -1.96 -3.14 8.11
N ALA A 181 -1.74 -1.86 8.43
CA ALA A 181 -0.40 -1.32 8.58
C ALA A 181 0.36 -1.97 9.75
N VAL A 182 -0.30 -2.16 10.89
CA VAL A 182 0.29 -2.84 12.06
C VAL A 182 0.64 -4.29 11.76
N LEU A 183 -0.23 -5.03 11.05
CA LEU A 183 0.06 -6.40 10.60
C LEU A 183 1.32 -6.45 9.73
N ALA A 184 1.41 -5.57 8.74
CA ALA A 184 2.54 -5.49 7.84
C ALA A 184 3.86 -5.15 8.56
N ALA A 185 3.80 -4.28 9.58
CA ALA A 185 4.95 -3.96 10.41
C ALA A 185 5.40 -5.17 11.25
N LEU A 186 4.47 -5.85 11.93
CA LEU A 186 4.77 -7.03 12.75
C LEU A 186 5.39 -8.19 11.95
N ASP A 187 4.90 -8.43 10.74
CA ASP A 187 5.43 -9.48 9.87
C ASP A 187 6.85 -9.16 9.36
N GLY A 188 7.19 -7.87 9.25
CA GLY A 188 8.51 -7.40 8.83
C GLY A 188 9.62 -7.62 9.86
N PHE A 189 9.29 -7.77 11.16
CA PHE A 189 10.28 -8.00 12.20
C PHE A 189 10.67 -9.48 12.28
N PRO A 190 11.98 -9.81 12.27
CA PRO A 190 12.44 -11.19 12.40
C PRO A 190 12.21 -11.73 13.82
N GLU A 191 12.26 -10.85 14.82
CA GLU A 191 12.11 -11.20 16.23
C GLU A 191 10.82 -10.63 16.84
N PRO A 192 10.28 -11.23 17.92
CA PRO A 192 9.13 -10.69 18.62
C PRO A 192 9.42 -9.30 19.25
N VAL A 193 8.47 -8.37 19.12
CA VAL A 193 8.58 -6.96 19.53
C VAL A 193 7.74 -6.64 20.77
N VAL A 194 8.03 -5.52 21.43
CA VAL A 194 7.09 -4.87 22.35
C VAL A 194 6.31 -3.82 21.56
N LEU A 195 5.02 -4.05 21.35
CA LEU A 195 4.18 -3.15 20.57
C LEU A 195 3.60 -2.06 21.47
N ILE A 196 3.81 -0.79 21.10
CA ILE A 196 3.08 0.34 21.67
C ILE A 196 2.00 0.73 20.67
N ALA A 197 0.73 0.58 21.03
CA ALA A 197 -0.39 0.82 20.12
C ALA A 197 -1.54 1.55 20.82
N GLY A 198 -2.29 2.35 20.07
CA GLY A 198 -3.34 3.17 20.64
C GLY A 198 -3.64 4.41 19.82
N GLY A 199 -4.66 5.16 20.26
CA GLY A 199 -5.10 6.38 19.57
C GLY A 199 -6.62 6.56 19.63
N LYS A 200 -7.15 7.31 18.67
CA LYS A 200 -8.59 7.54 18.49
C LYS A 200 -9.32 6.22 18.19
N ASP A 201 -10.47 5.97 18.83
CA ASP A 201 -11.31 4.82 18.48
C ASP A 201 -12.08 5.12 17.18
N LYS A 202 -11.69 4.46 16.09
CA LYS A 202 -12.40 4.54 14.79
C LYS A 202 -13.51 3.50 14.64
N GLY A 203 -13.81 2.72 15.69
CA GLY A 203 -14.80 1.64 15.64
C GLY A 203 -14.37 0.45 14.77
N VAL A 204 -13.08 0.34 14.45
CA VAL A 204 -12.51 -0.73 13.61
C VAL A 204 -12.41 -2.05 14.38
N ASP A 205 -12.41 -3.16 13.63
CA ASP A 205 -12.22 -4.49 14.19
C ASP A 205 -10.72 -4.81 14.36
N PHE A 206 -10.29 -4.98 15.61
CA PHE A 206 -8.90 -5.34 15.95
C PHE A 206 -8.65 -6.86 16.03
N ARG A 207 -9.69 -7.70 15.93
CA ARG A 207 -9.54 -9.17 15.98
C ARG A 207 -8.50 -9.73 15.00
N PRO A 208 -8.31 -9.19 13.77
CA PRO A 208 -7.27 -9.66 12.86
C PRO A 208 -5.85 -9.59 13.45
N LEU A 209 -5.58 -8.71 14.43
CA LEU A 209 -4.27 -8.60 15.07
C LEU A 209 -3.93 -9.80 15.96
N ARG A 210 -4.91 -10.57 16.45
CA ARG A 210 -4.69 -11.61 17.47
C ARG A 210 -3.65 -12.65 17.06
N ALA A 211 -3.78 -13.18 15.85
CA ALA A 211 -2.86 -14.22 15.36
C ALA A 211 -1.44 -13.66 15.15
N ALA A 212 -1.32 -12.42 14.69
CA ALA A 212 -0.01 -11.77 14.53
C ALA A 212 0.63 -11.48 15.89
N LEU A 213 -0.11 -10.88 16.82
CA LEU A 213 0.38 -10.57 18.16
C LEU A 213 0.80 -11.82 18.93
N GLY A 214 0.06 -12.92 18.83
CA GLY A 214 0.43 -14.19 19.47
C GLY A 214 1.76 -14.77 18.96
N ARG A 215 2.17 -14.44 17.73
CA ARG A 215 3.44 -14.89 17.14
C ARG A 215 4.57 -13.87 17.28
N LYS A 216 4.24 -12.58 17.24
CA LYS A 216 5.20 -11.48 17.00
C LYS A 216 5.29 -10.48 18.14
N ALA A 217 4.43 -10.54 19.16
CA ALA A 217 4.48 -9.60 20.29
C ALA A 217 4.94 -10.30 21.58
N ARG A 218 5.99 -9.78 22.22
CA ARG A 218 6.38 -10.13 23.59
C ARG A 218 5.45 -9.50 24.61
N ALA A 219 5.03 -8.27 24.34
CA ALA A 219 4.09 -7.50 25.14
C ALA A 219 3.40 -6.44 24.28
N VAL A 220 2.25 -5.96 24.74
CA VAL A 220 1.51 -4.86 24.10
C VAL A 220 1.20 -3.81 25.16
N VAL A 221 1.64 -2.58 24.91
CA VAL A 221 1.34 -1.40 25.72
C VAL A 221 0.26 -0.61 24.99
N LEU A 222 -0.95 -0.59 25.56
CA LEU A 222 -2.11 0.07 24.96
C LEU A 222 -2.35 1.46 25.55
N LEU A 223 -2.64 2.43 24.70
CA LEU A 223 -2.88 3.83 25.07
C LEU A 223 -4.03 4.48 24.29
N GLY A 224 -4.50 5.64 24.75
CA GLY A 224 -5.55 6.41 24.09
C GLY A 224 -6.96 5.81 24.17
N GLU A 225 -7.89 6.41 23.42
CA GLU A 225 -9.32 6.08 23.42
C GLU A 225 -9.61 4.63 23.01
N ALA A 226 -8.89 4.11 22.01
CA ALA A 226 -9.08 2.76 21.50
C ALA A 226 -8.58 1.64 22.45
N ARG A 227 -7.90 1.99 23.56
CA ARG A 227 -7.24 1.04 24.47
C ARG A 227 -8.16 -0.10 24.89
N ASP A 228 -9.35 0.22 25.39
CA ASP A 228 -10.25 -0.78 25.98
C ASP A 228 -10.88 -1.69 24.92
N ARG A 229 -11.04 -1.20 23.68
CA ARG A 229 -11.48 -2.02 22.55
C ARG A 229 -10.35 -2.95 22.09
N MET A 230 -9.12 -2.45 22.00
CA MET A 230 -7.95 -3.24 21.60
C MET A 230 -7.58 -4.31 22.63
N ALA A 231 -7.86 -4.07 23.92
CA ALA A 231 -7.61 -5.02 24.99
C ALA A 231 -8.55 -6.23 25.01
N ARG A 232 -9.70 -6.15 24.31
CA ARG A 232 -10.72 -7.20 24.31
C ARG A 232 -10.40 -8.32 23.34
#